data_AF-A0A6A7RYT6-F1
#
_entry.id   AF-A0A6A7RYT6-F1
#
_cell.length_a   1.000
_cell.length_b   1.000
_cell.length_c   1.000
_cell.angle_alpha   90.00
_cell.angle_beta   90.00
_cell.angle_gamma   90.00
#
_symmetry.space_group_name_H-M   'P 1'
#
loop_
_entity.id
_entity.type
_entity.pdbx_description
1 polymer ?
#
loop_
_entity_poly.entity_id
_entity_poly.type
_entity_poly.pdbx_seq_one_letter_code
_entity_poly.pdbx_strand_id
1 'polypeptide(L)'
;VTLLGLAGGEVTSVGLDIEPKSKRLRGRVEFVVYPERLIAQMHDAQPVRGEMLARVSRRREAFFERMVEDFGLRAQIQSGNLLTGQRYISFDFHPDALKAKVDWSEEKALVPTIPSTLPNLEAKIGSILAKLDKLPYEALGADTRKVLATFNQTLKDTDTAVKRLDSDITPDLKKTLDEIRRATASADRMIKNTDKGLLAPDSPGQQELREAMREVAGAARSLRVLTDYLDRHPEALIRGKN
;
A
#
# COMPACT_ATOMS: atom_id res chain seq x y z
N VAL A 1 9.01 -9.69 -13.53
CA VAL A 1 8.52 -8.30 -13.67
C VAL A 1 7.21 -8.34 -14.43
N THR A 2 6.21 -7.63 -13.95
CA THR A 2 4.89 -7.56 -14.57
C THR A 2 4.52 -6.13 -14.94
N LEU A 3 3.69 -5.98 -15.96
CA LEU A 3 3.07 -4.73 -16.34
C LEU A 3 1.57 -4.96 -16.39
N LEU A 4 0.80 -4.26 -15.54
CA LEU A 4 -0.65 -4.48 -15.39
C LEU A 4 -1.00 -5.95 -15.13
N GLY A 5 -0.19 -6.64 -14.31
CA GLY A 5 -0.34 -8.07 -14.00
C GLY A 5 0.20 -9.03 -15.06
N LEU A 6 0.56 -8.57 -16.26
CA LEU A 6 1.07 -9.41 -17.34
C LEU A 6 2.59 -9.57 -17.25
N ALA A 7 3.10 -10.79 -17.45
CA ALA A 7 4.53 -11.06 -17.42
C ALA A 7 5.25 -10.31 -18.56
N GLY A 8 5.98 -9.25 -18.20
CA GLY A 8 6.62 -8.35 -19.15
C GLY A 8 8.14 -8.34 -19.06
N GLY A 9 8.75 -9.05 -18.12
CA GLY A 9 10.20 -8.97 -17.89
C GLY A 9 10.70 -9.85 -16.75
N GLU A 10 11.99 -9.79 -16.48
CA GLU A 10 12.66 -10.55 -15.43
C GLU A 10 13.63 -9.69 -14.62
N VAL A 11 13.82 -10.08 -13.37
CA VAL A 11 14.80 -9.43 -12.47
C VAL A 11 16.15 -10.07 -12.74
N THR A 12 17.15 -9.26 -13.07
CA THR A 12 18.49 -9.72 -13.41
C THR A 12 19.45 -9.62 -12.23
N SER A 13 19.25 -8.66 -11.32
CA SER A 13 20.10 -8.48 -10.14
C SER A 13 19.38 -7.79 -8.99
N VAL A 14 19.77 -8.12 -7.76
CA VAL A 14 19.32 -7.46 -6.53
C VAL A 14 20.54 -7.11 -5.70
N GLY A 15 20.63 -5.87 -5.22
CA GLY A 15 21.77 -5.38 -4.46
C GLY A 15 21.41 -4.22 -3.55
N LEU A 16 22.45 -3.61 -3.00
CA LEU A 16 22.35 -2.41 -2.17
C LEU A 16 23.25 -1.33 -2.77
N ASP A 17 22.72 -0.12 -2.86
CA ASP A 17 23.48 1.07 -3.22
C ASP A 17 23.46 2.08 -2.08
N ILE A 18 24.50 2.90 -1.99
CA ILE A 18 24.57 4.00 -1.04
C ILE A 18 24.25 5.28 -1.80
N GLU A 19 23.18 5.98 -1.39
CA GLU A 19 22.82 7.26 -2.00
C GLU A 19 23.92 8.30 -1.70
N PRO A 20 24.57 8.89 -2.73
CA PRO A 20 25.75 9.74 -2.52
C PRO A 20 25.49 10.96 -1.64
N LYS A 21 24.28 11.53 -1.74
CA LYS A 21 23.89 12.76 -1.02
C LYS A 21 23.51 12.51 0.44
N SER A 22 22.80 11.41 0.71
CA SER A 22 22.25 11.14 2.05
C SER A 22 23.07 10.11 2.84
N LYS A 23 23.99 9.41 2.18
CA LYS A 23 24.74 8.26 2.70
C LYS A 23 23.85 7.13 3.21
N ARG A 24 22.59 7.06 2.76
CA ARG A 24 21.65 6.00 3.16
C ARG A 24 21.78 4.80 2.23
N LEU A 25 21.77 3.62 2.81
CA LEU A 25 21.62 2.36 2.10
C LEU A 25 20.21 2.28 1.49
N ARG A 26 20.15 1.94 0.21
CA ARG A 26 18.91 1.69 -0.54
C ARG A 26 19.03 0.36 -1.27
N GLY A 27 17.92 -0.36 -1.38
CA GLY A 27 17.84 -1.52 -2.26
C GLY A 27 17.92 -1.09 -3.72
N ARG A 28 18.79 -1.74 -4.49
CA ARG A 28 18.80 -1.67 -5.95
C ARG A 28 18.25 -2.96 -6.52
N VAL A 29 17.38 -2.84 -7.51
CA VAL A 29 16.91 -3.96 -8.30
C VAL A 29 17.11 -3.63 -9.76
N GLU A 30 17.78 -4.54 -10.46
CA GLU A 30 17.95 -4.47 -11.91
C GLU A 30 17.02 -5.46 -12.57
N PHE A 31 16.46 -5.05 -13.69
CA PHE A 31 15.54 -5.86 -14.44
C PHE A 31 15.62 -5.54 -15.92
N VAL A 32 15.14 -6.48 -16.73
CA VAL A 32 14.95 -6.32 -18.16
C VAL A 32 13.47 -6.49 -18.48
N VAL A 33 12.97 -5.65 -19.39
CA VAL A 33 11.60 -5.71 -19.89
C VAL A 33 11.63 -6.16 -21.35
N TYR A 34 10.65 -6.98 -21.73
CA TYR A 34 10.43 -7.50 -23.06
C TYR A 34 9.11 -6.94 -23.63
N PRO A 35 9.11 -5.72 -24.20
CA PRO A 35 7.90 -5.11 -24.76
C PRO A 35 7.24 -5.97 -25.84
N GLU A 36 8.04 -6.71 -26.60
CA GLU A 36 7.59 -7.65 -27.63
C GLU A 36 6.56 -8.65 -27.08
N ARG A 37 6.79 -9.17 -25.86
CA ARG A 37 5.90 -10.14 -25.20
C ARG A 37 4.56 -9.52 -24.81
N LEU A 38 4.56 -8.23 -24.47
CA LEU A 38 3.36 -7.49 -24.15
C LEU A 38 2.55 -7.16 -25.41
N ILE A 39 3.25 -6.76 -26.48
CA ILE A 39 2.62 -6.43 -27.78
C ILE A 39 1.98 -7.68 -28.39
N ALA A 40 2.62 -8.85 -28.26
CA ALA A 40 2.06 -10.12 -28.70
C ALA A 40 0.76 -10.52 -27.96
N GLN A 41 0.49 -9.93 -26.79
CA GLN A 41 -0.73 -10.16 -26.01
C GLN A 41 -1.83 -9.11 -26.30
N MET A 42 -1.57 -8.10 -27.14
CA MET A 42 -2.59 -7.13 -27.56
C MET A 42 -3.50 -7.75 -28.64
N HIS A 43 -4.79 -7.90 -28.34
CA HIS A 43 -5.77 -8.49 -29.26
C HIS A 43 -6.02 -7.60 -30.49
N ASP A 44 -5.86 -8.18 -31.68
CA ASP A 44 -6.36 -7.86 -33.05
C ASP A 44 -6.57 -6.41 -33.56
N ALA A 45 -6.25 -5.35 -32.82
CA ALA A 45 -6.54 -3.98 -33.27
C ALA A 45 -5.34 -3.11 -33.63
N GLN A 46 -4.08 -3.45 -33.30
CA GLN A 46 -2.93 -2.57 -33.56
C GLN A 46 -1.54 -3.25 -33.75
N PRO A 47 -1.39 -4.40 -34.43
CA PRO A 47 -0.07 -5.03 -34.62
C PRO A 47 0.94 -4.10 -35.32
N VAL A 48 0.48 -3.29 -36.29
CA VAL A 48 1.32 -2.34 -37.04
C VAL A 48 1.84 -1.19 -36.17
N ARG A 49 1.06 -0.72 -35.18
CA ARG A 49 1.51 0.33 -34.23
C ARG A 49 2.41 -0.24 -33.14
N GLY A 50 2.10 -1.44 -32.62
CA GLY A 50 2.94 -2.15 -31.66
C GLY A 50 4.32 -2.47 -32.22
N GLU A 51 4.40 -3.05 -33.43
CA GLU A 51 5.68 -3.36 -34.09
C GLU A 51 6.49 -2.11 -34.45
N MET A 52 5.83 -1.02 -34.91
CA MET A 52 6.54 0.25 -35.17
C MET A 52 7.07 0.91 -33.90
N LEU A 53 6.38 0.73 -32.77
CA LEU A 53 6.86 1.17 -31.46
C LEU A 53 8.02 0.28 -31.00
N ALA A 54 7.97 -1.03 -31.22
CA ALA A 54 9.03 -1.98 -30.82
C ALA A 54 10.37 -1.77 -31.56
N ARG A 55 10.33 -1.45 -32.86
CA ARG A 55 11.52 -1.41 -33.74
C ARG A 55 12.46 -0.21 -33.54
N VAL A 56 12.03 0.85 -32.85
CA VAL A 56 12.84 2.10 -32.70
C VAL A 56 13.04 2.45 -31.23
N SER A 57 14.26 2.27 -30.70
CA SER A 57 14.59 2.49 -29.28
C SER A 57 14.13 3.86 -28.75
N ARG A 58 14.42 4.95 -29.47
CA ARG A 58 13.99 6.30 -29.10
C ARG A 58 12.46 6.49 -29.03
N ARG A 59 11.69 5.78 -29.84
CA ARG A 59 10.21 5.84 -29.78
C ARG A 59 9.66 5.04 -28.59
N ARG A 60 10.33 3.95 -28.20
CA ARG A 60 9.97 3.16 -27.00
C ARG A 60 10.20 3.95 -25.73
N GLU A 61 11.35 4.60 -25.62
CA GLU A 61 11.71 5.45 -24.48
C GLU A 61 10.68 6.57 -24.30
N ALA A 62 10.39 7.31 -25.38
CA ALA A 62 9.39 8.37 -25.37
C ALA A 62 7.98 7.87 -25.01
N PHE A 63 7.61 6.68 -25.49
CA PHE A 63 6.32 6.07 -25.14
C PHE A 63 6.26 5.70 -23.65
N PHE A 64 7.31 5.07 -23.13
CA PHE A 64 7.40 4.69 -21.72
C PHE A 64 7.45 5.91 -20.80
N GLU A 65 8.21 6.94 -21.17
CA GLU A 65 8.26 8.21 -20.46
C GLU A 65 6.88 8.86 -20.39
N ARG A 66 6.11 8.82 -21.49
CA ARG A 66 4.73 9.31 -21.50
C ARG A 66 3.81 8.54 -20.56
N MET A 67 3.94 7.21 -20.48
CA MET A 67 3.19 6.41 -19.51
C MET A 67 3.52 6.80 -18.07
N VAL A 68 4.78 7.11 -17.79
CA VAL A 68 5.25 7.52 -16.47
C VAL A 68 4.79 8.95 -16.12
N GLU A 69 4.91 9.89 -17.05
CA GLU A 69 4.66 11.32 -16.81
C GLU A 69 3.17 11.68 -16.90
N ASP A 70 2.48 11.25 -17.95
CA ASP A 70 1.08 11.62 -18.21
C ASP A 70 0.09 10.72 -17.47
N PHE A 71 0.40 9.42 -17.39
CA PHE A 71 -0.53 8.40 -16.87
C PHE A 71 -0.14 7.86 -15.50
N GLY A 72 0.98 8.31 -14.93
CA GLY A 72 1.39 7.95 -13.58
C GLY A 72 1.85 6.50 -13.43
N LEU A 73 2.44 5.89 -14.47
CA LEU A 73 3.01 4.54 -14.38
C LEU A 73 4.15 4.54 -13.35
N ARG A 74 4.07 3.68 -12.34
CA ARG A 74 5.11 3.55 -11.30
C ARG A 74 5.48 2.08 -11.09
N ALA A 75 6.75 1.86 -10.79
CA ALA A 75 7.21 0.55 -10.36
C ALA A 75 6.96 0.37 -8.85
N GLN A 76 6.49 -0.80 -8.45
CA GLN A 76 6.30 -1.17 -7.05
C GLN A 76 6.78 -2.61 -6.85
N ILE A 77 7.46 -2.87 -5.73
CA ILE A 77 7.75 -4.25 -5.31
C ILE A 77 6.48 -4.80 -4.64
N GLN A 78 5.87 -5.77 -5.27
CA GLN A 78 4.68 -6.45 -4.75
C GLN A 78 5.04 -7.88 -4.32
N SER A 79 4.29 -8.41 -3.37
CA SER A 79 4.40 -9.81 -2.96
C SER A 79 3.64 -10.68 -3.96
N GLY A 80 4.34 -11.57 -4.65
CA GLY A 80 3.74 -12.45 -5.67
C GLY A 80 3.30 -13.77 -5.12
N ASN A 81 4.11 -14.35 -4.24
CA ASN A 81 3.71 -15.51 -3.48
C ASN A 81 4.10 -15.27 -2.02
N LEU A 82 3.09 -15.00 -1.20
CA LEU A 82 3.27 -14.80 0.22
C LEU A 82 3.78 -16.09 0.91
N LEU A 83 3.49 -17.29 0.36
CA LEU A 83 3.90 -18.58 0.93
C LEU A 83 5.41 -18.81 0.85
N THR A 84 6.03 -18.34 -0.22
CA THR A 84 7.47 -18.50 -0.46
C THR A 84 8.25 -17.21 -0.19
N GLY A 85 7.57 -16.14 0.21
CA GLY A 85 8.14 -14.80 0.32
C GLY A 85 8.58 -14.20 -1.03
N GLN A 86 8.14 -14.78 -2.15
CA GLN A 86 8.54 -14.35 -3.48
C GLN A 86 7.94 -12.97 -3.77
N ARG A 87 8.82 -12.05 -4.18
CA ARG A 87 8.46 -10.69 -4.59
C ARG A 87 8.63 -10.54 -6.10
N TYR A 88 7.84 -9.67 -6.69
CA TYR A 88 7.98 -9.26 -8.08
C TYR A 88 7.89 -7.74 -8.19
N ILE A 89 8.43 -7.21 -9.27
CA ILE A 89 8.24 -5.81 -9.65
C ILE A 89 6.97 -5.74 -10.48
N SER A 90 6.00 -4.96 -10.03
CA SER A 90 4.81 -4.59 -10.80
C SER A 90 4.94 -3.16 -11.32
N PHE A 91 4.49 -2.95 -12.54
CA PHE A 91 4.29 -1.65 -13.15
C PHE A 91 2.80 -1.40 -13.30
N ASP A 92 2.28 -0.43 -12.55
CA ASP A 92 0.85 -0.10 -12.52
C ASP A 92 0.64 1.42 -12.60
N PHE A 93 -0.54 1.84 -13.04
CA PHE A 93 -0.91 3.25 -13.14
C PHE A 93 -1.44 3.78 -11.81
N HIS A 94 -0.87 4.90 -11.36
CA HIS A 94 -1.25 5.57 -10.13
C HIS A 94 -1.67 7.01 -10.43
N PRO A 95 -2.98 7.29 -10.53
CA PRO A 95 -3.48 8.61 -10.93
C PRO A 95 -3.08 9.74 -9.97
N ASP A 96 -2.86 9.41 -8.69
CA ASP A 96 -2.47 10.37 -7.65
C ASP A 96 -0.94 10.50 -7.47
N ALA A 97 -0.13 9.80 -8.29
CA ALA A 97 1.32 9.85 -8.15
C ALA A 97 1.87 11.22 -8.56
N LEU A 98 2.78 11.76 -7.75
CA LEU A 98 3.52 12.98 -8.11
C LEU A 98 4.23 12.79 -9.45
N LYS A 99 4.19 13.81 -10.31
CA LYS A 99 4.86 13.79 -11.61
C LYS A 99 6.34 13.46 -11.43
N ALA A 100 6.79 12.47 -12.18
CA ALA A 100 8.16 11.99 -12.17
C ALA A 100 8.56 11.66 -13.61
N LYS A 101 9.86 11.67 -13.88
CA LYS A 101 10.45 11.33 -15.17
C LYS A 101 11.35 10.12 -15.03
N VAL A 102 11.55 9.42 -16.15
CA VAL A 102 12.53 8.35 -16.24
C VAL A 102 13.88 9.00 -16.50
N ASP A 103 14.89 8.64 -15.71
CA ASP A 103 16.24 9.13 -15.91
C ASP A 103 16.98 8.20 -16.86
N TRP A 104 17.27 8.69 -18.07
CA TRP A 104 17.99 7.99 -19.13
C TRP A 104 19.46 8.43 -19.24
N SER A 105 19.97 9.25 -18.30
CA SER A 105 21.33 9.80 -18.37
C SER A 105 22.43 8.78 -18.07
N GLU A 106 22.07 7.70 -17.38
CA GLU A 106 22.94 6.58 -17.01
C GLU A 106 22.81 5.42 -18.02
N GLU A 107 23.78 4.49 -18.01
CA GLU A 107 23.74 3.27 -18.85
C GLU A 107 22.48 2.42 -18.58
N LYS A 108 21.97 2.45 -17.35
CA LYS A 108 20.72 1.80 -16.94
C LYS A 108 19.70 2.86 -16.54
N ALA A 109 18.55 2.84 -17.20
CA ALA A 109 17.49 3.80 -16.93
C ALA A 109 16.93 3.66 -15.51
N LEU A 110 16.81 4.78 -14.80
CA LEU A 110 16.20 4.80 -13.47
C LEU A 110 14.71 5.10 -13.59
N VAL A 111 13.91 4.16 -13.11
CA VAL A 111 12.46 4.22 -13.16
C VAL A 111 11.90 4.73 -11.84
N PRO A 112 10.91 5.64 -11.84
CA PRO A 112 10.29 6.11 -10.61
C PRO A 112 9.46 5.00 -9.94
N THR A 113 9.69 4.85 -8.64
CA THR A 113 9.02 3.85 -7.81
C THR A 113 8.02 4.50 -6.87
N ILE A 114 7.03 3.72 -6.42
CA ILE A 114 6.26 4.03 -5.22
C ILE A 114 6.43 2.95 -4.16
N PRO A 115 6.32 3.29 -2.87
CA PRO A 115 6.38 2.31 -1.79
C PRO A 115 5.24 1.29 -1.87
N SER A 116 5.51 0.06 -1.44
CA SER A 116 4.50 -0.99 -1.39
C SER A 116 3.57 -0.88 -0.18
N THR A 117 2.28 -1.13 -0.33
CA THR A 117 1.26 -0.92 0.72
C THR A 117 1.30 -1.95 1.84
N LEU A 118 1.61 -3.21 1.55
CA LEU A 118 1.56 -4.33 2.51
C LEU A 118 2.64 -4.26 3.61
N PRO A 119 3.95 -4.15 3.29
CA PRO A 119 4.97 -3.95 4.32
C PRO A 119 4.75 -2.66 5.13
N ASN A 120 4.11 -1.67 4.51
CA ASN A 120 3.76 -0.41 5.18
C ASN A 120 2.58 -0.57 6.15
N LEU A 121 1.70 -1.56 5.99
CA LEU A 121 0.54 -1.78 6.84
C LEU A 121 0.95 -2.22 8.26
N GLU A 122 1.84 -3.20 8.38
CA GLU A 122 2.34 -3.67 9.68
C GLU A 122 3.04 -2.53 10.44
N ALA A 123 3.91 -1.79 9.76
CA ALA A 123 4.60 -0.64 10.34
C ALA A 123 3.62 0.47 10.78
N LYS A 124 2.57 0.74 9.99
CA LYS A 124 1.51 1.70 10.35
C LYS A 124 0.74 1.23 11.59
N ILE A 125 0.32 -0.03 11.65
CA ILE A 125 -0.40 -0.58 12.81
C ILE A 125 0.49 -0.54 14.07
N GLY A 126 1.75 -0.96 13.96
CA GLY A 126 2.72 -0.85 15.04
C GLY A 126 2.90 0.59 15.52
N SER A 127 2.96 1.56 14.60
CA SER A 127 3.05 2.97 14.95
C SER A 127 1.81 3.52 15.66
N ILE A 128 0.62 3.00 15.33
CA ILE A 128 -0.64 3.38 15.98
C ILE A 128 -0.68 2.84 17.41
N LEU A 129 -0.34 1.57 17.60
CA LEU A 129 -0.26 0.95 18.93
C LEU A 129 0.74 1.69 19.82
N ALA A 130 1.95 1.94 19.31
CA ALA A 130 2.97 2.66 20.05
C ALA A 130 2.57 4.11 20.39
N LYS A 131 1.75 4.76 19.55
CA LYS A 131 1.19 6.08 19.85
C LYS A 131 0.09 5.98 20.90
N LEU A 132 -0.83 5.01 20.79
CA LEU A 132 -1.90 4.79 21.76
C LEU A 132 -1.36 4.50 23.17
N ASP A 133 -0.27 3.72 23.27
CA ASP A 133 0.39 3.40 24.55
C ASP A 133 1.06 4.62 25.21
N LYS A 134 1.43 5.62 24.40
CA LYS A 134 2.18 6.80 24.83
C LYS A 134 1.31 8.05 25.00
N LEU A 135 0.01 8.00 24.72
CA LEU A 135 -0.86 9.15 24.89
C LEU A 135 -1.12 9.39 26.39
N PRO A 136 -0.63 10.51 26.98
CA PRO A 136 -1.05 10.90 28.31
C PRO A 136 -2.55 11.21 28.27
N TYR A 137 -3.36 10.39 28.95
CA TYR A 137 -4.82 10.49 28.93
C TYR A 137 -5.32 11.81 29.52
N GLU A 138 -4.45 12.57 30.20
CA GLU A 138 -4.74 13.88 30.77
C GLU A 138 -4.60 15.05 29.77
N ALA A 139 -3.96 14.85 28.61
CA ALA A 139 -3.72 15.89 27.60
C ALA A 139 -4.21 15.45 26.21
N LEU A 140 -5.52 15.19 26.10
CA LEU A 140 -6.14 14.73 24.86
C LEU A 140 -6.39 15.92 23.92
N GLY A 141 -5.52 16.07 22.92
CA GLY A 141 -5.55 17.15 21.92
C GLY A 141 -5.39 16.67 20.47
N ALA A 142 -4.62 17.41 19.67
CA ALA A 142 -4.44 17.16 18.24
C ALA A 142 -3.85 15.78 17.88
N ASP A 143 -3.14 15.13 18.81
CA ASP A 143 -2.48 13.84 18.56
C ASP A 143 -3.47 12.69 18.48
N THR A 144 -4.55 12.71 19.26
CA THR A 144 -5.65 11.72 19.17
C THR A 144 -6.33 11.78 17.81
N ARG A 145 -6.57 12.99 17.28
CA ARG A 145 -7.13 13.20 15.93
C ARG A 145 -6.21 12.61 14.86
N LYS A 146 -4.89 12.83 14.95
CA LYS A 146 -3.91 12.27 14.02
C LYS A 146 -3.86 10.74 14.07
N VAL A 147 -3.92 10.15 15.27
CA VAL A 147 -3.95 8.70 15.46
C VAL A 147 -5.19 8.10 14.80
N LEU A 148 -6.38 8.65 15.06
CA LEU A 148 -7.61 8.19 14.42
C LEU A 148 -7.62 8.40 12.91
N ALA A 149 -7.13 9.54 12.42
CA ALA A 149 -7.01 9.78 10.99
C ALA A 149 -6.10 8.75 10.31
N THR A 150 -4.96 8.43 10.95
CA THR A 150 -4.03 7.39 10.46
C THR A 150 -4.68 6.01 10.49
N PHE A 151 -5.41 5.68 11.54
CA PHE A 151 -6.13 4.40 11.65
C PHE A 151 -7.24 4.29 10.60
N ASN A 152 -8.05 5.33 10.43
CA ASN A 152 -9.07 5.41 9.37
C ASN A 152 -8.48 5.20 7.97
N GLN A 153 -7.33 5.81 7.68
CA GLN A 153 -6.66 5.61 6.39
C GLN A 153 -6.18 4.16 6.24
N THR A 154 -5.63 3.58 7.32
CA THR A 154 -5.16 2.18 7.34
C THR A 154 -6.31 1.21 7.05
N LEU A 155 -7.51 1.47 7.58
CA LEU A 155 -8.70 0.67 7.30
C LEU A 155 -9.16 0.79 5.84
N LYS A 156 -9.06 1.98 5.23
CA LYS A 156 -9.36 2.18 3.80
C LYS A 156 -8.36 1.45 2.91
N ASP A 157 -7.07 1.51 3.25
CA ASP A 157 -6.00 0.80 2.53
C ASP A 157 -6.25 -0.72 2.59
N THR A 158 -6.66 -1.23 3.77
CA THR A 158 -7.03 -2.63 3.97
C THR A 158 -8.25 -3.02 3.14
N ASP A 159 -9.32 -2.23 3.15
CA ASP A 159 -10.51 -2.48 2.32
C ASP A 159 -10.19 -2.54 0.83
N THR A 160 -9.31 -1.66 0.36
CA THR A 160 -8.88 -1.63 -1.04
C THR A 160 -8.09 -2.89 -1.40
N ALA A 161 -7.17 -3.31 -0.53
CA ALA A 161 -6.40 -4.55 -0.71
C ALA A 161 -7.31 -5.77 -0.74
N VAL A 162 -8.27 -5.83 0.18
CA VAL A 162 -9.26 -6.90 0.29
C VAL A 162 -10.19 -6.95 -0.92
N LYS A 163 -10.68 -5.81 -1.43
CA LYS A 163 -11.52 -5.74 -2.63
C LYS A 163 -10.80 -6.18 -3.91
N ARG A 164 -9.49 -5.94 -4.00
CA ARG A 164 -8.66 -6.36 -5.14
C ARG A 164 -8.35 -7.85 -5.16
N LEU A 165 -8.58 -8.54 -4.05
CA LEU A 165 -8.22 -9.95 -3.89
C LEU A 165 -9.24 -10.94 -4.48
N ASP A 166 -10.26 -10.42 -5.17
CA ASP A 166 -11.39 -11.16 -5.74
C ASP A 166 -12.27 -11.85 -4.65
N SER A 167 -13.57 -11.99 -4.93
CA SER A 167 -14.66 -11.91 -3.94
C SER A 167 -14.77 -12.95 -2.81
N ASP A 168 -13.86 -13.92 -2.70
CA ASP A 168 -13.95 -15.10 -1.82
C ASP A 168 -13.32 -14.92 -0.43
N ILE A 169 -13.57 -13.75 0.16
CA ILE A 169 -13.29 -13.52 1.57
C ILE A 169 -14.39 -14.14 2.43
N THR A 170 -13.99 -14.87 3.48
CA THR A 170 -14.92 -15.50 4.40
C THR A 170 -15.86 -14.46 5.04
N PRO A 171 -17.15 -14.81 5.27
CA PRO A 171 -18.12 -13.92 5.90
C PRO A 171 -17.63 -13.35 7.25
N ASP A 172 -16.87 -14.15 8.00
CA ASP A 172 -16.30 -13.76 9.30
C ASP A 172 -15.32 -12.59 9.19
N LEU A 173 -14.46 -12.59 8.17
CA LEU A 173 -13.50 -11.51 7.97
C LEU A 173 -14.21 -10.21 7.56
N LYS A 174 -15.24 -10.29 6.71
CA LYS A 174 -16.10 -9.14 6.38
C LYS A 174 -16.74 -8.57 7.64
N LYS A 175 -17.27 -9.43 8.50
CA LYS A 175 -17.89 -9.03 9.77
C LYS A 175 -16.90 -8.34 10.71
N THR A 176 -15.70 -8.89 10.89
CA THR A 176 -14.65 -8.26 11.71
C THR A 176 -14.25 -6.88 11.18
N LEU A 177 -14.10 -6.74 9.85
CA LEU A 177 -13.78 -5.44 9.25
C LEU A 177 -14.91 -4.42 9.46
N ASP A 178 -16.17 -4.85 9.38
CA ASP A 178 -17.32 -3.98 9.65
C ASP A 178 -17.44 -3.60 11.12
N GLU A 179 -17.13 -4.49 12.05
CA GLU A 179 -17.05 -4.19 13.49
C GLU A 179 -15.97 -3.13 13.77
N ILE A 180 -14.78 -3.30 13.19
CA ILE A 180 -13.68 -2.32 13.30
C ILE A 180 -14.09 -0.95 12.73
N ARG A 181 -14.80 -0.92 11.60
CA ARG A 181 -15.31 0.32 11.01
C ARG A 181 -16.29 1.04 11.93
N ARG A 182 -17.22 0.30 12.53
CA ARG A 182 -18.21 0.86 13.46
C ARG A 182 -17.53 1.44 14.69
N ALA A 183 -16.59 0.72 15.30
CA ALA A 183 -15.79 1.20 16.42
C ALA A 183 -15.06 2.52 16.07
N THR A 184 -14.42 2.56 14.90
CA THR A 184 -13.67 3.75 14.45
C THR A 184 -14.57 4.94 14.15
N ALA A 185 -15.73 4.70 13.52
CA ALA A 185 -16.72 5.75 13.26
C ALA A 185 -17.34 6.30 14.55
N SER A 186 -17.53 5.46 15.57
CA SER A 186 -17.97 5.90 16.89
C SER A 186 -16.90 6.74 17.58
N ALA A 187 -15.63 6.32 17.54
CA ALA A 187 -14.51 7.10 18.07
C ALA A 187 -14.35 8.47 17.37
N ASP A 188 -14.48 8.52 16.04
CA ASP A 188 -14.42 9.77 15.25
C ASP A 188 -15.55 10.74 15.61
N ARG A 189 -16.78 10.22 15.75
CA ARG A 189 -17.93 11.02 16.22
C ARG A 189 -17.70 11.56 17.62
N MET A 190 -17.14 10.75 18.52
CA MET A 190 -16.88 11.19 19.88
C MET A 190 -15.93 12.38 19.90
N ILE A 191 -14.79 12.27 19.22
CA ILE A 191 -13.76 13.34 19.18
C ILE A 191 -14.24 14.62 18.51
N LYS A 192 -15.10 14.51 17.48
CA LYS A 192 -15.74 15.69 16.87
C LYS A 192 -16.70 16.39 17.83
N ASN A 193 -17.35 15.65 18.71
CA ASN A 193 -18.27 16.19 19.71
C ASN A 193 -17.55 16.73 20.97
N THR A 194 -16.30 16.31 21.20
CA THR A 194 -15.48 16.75 22.35
C THR A 194 -15.00 18.21 22.25
N ASP A 195 -15.05 18.85 21.08
CA ASP A 195 -14.67 20.27 20.88
C ASP A 195 -15.57 21.27 21.63
N LYS A 196 -16.68 20.82 22.24
CA LYS A 196 -17.67 21.70 22.89
C LYS A 196 -17.59 21.78 24.43
N GLY A 197 -16.42 21.56 25.02
CA GLY A 197 -16.19 21.85 26.46
C GLY A 197 -16.43 20.69 27.43
N LEU A 198 -16.45 19.45 26.94
CA LEU A 198 -16.62 18.24 27.75
C LEU A 198 -15.31 17.72 28.37
N LEU A 199 -14.24 18.52 28.44
CA LEU A 199 -12.90 18.10 28.87
C LEU A 199 -12.51 18.58 30.27
N ALA A 200 -13.49 18.90 31.13
CA ALA A 200 -13.20 19.10 32.54
C ALA A 200 -12.59 17.82 33.14
N PRO A 201 -11.66 17.93 34.10
CA PRO A 201 -11.22 16.78 34.90
C PRO A 201 -12.45 16.07 35.47
N ASP A 202 -12.51 14.74 35.34
CA ASP A 202 -13.62 13.87 35.76
C ASP A 202 -14.96 14.04 35.03
N SER A 203 -14.96 14.59 33.81
CA SER A 203 -16.18 14.63 33.00
C SER A 203 -16.57 13.23 32.46
N PRO A 204 -17.89 12.96 32.25
CA PRO A 204 -18.36 11.77 31.54
C PRO A 204 -17.71 11.61 30.15
N GLY A 205 -17.42 12.72 29.46
CA GLY A 205 -16.78 12.72 28.14
C GLY A 205 -15.34 12.19 28.13
N GLN A 206 -14.58 12.33 29.21
CA GLN A 206 -13.24 11.71 29.31
C GLN A 206 -13.32 10.20 29.46
N GLN A 207 -14.34 9.68 30.16
CA GLN A 207 -14.53 8.24 30.34
C GLN A 207 -14.91 7.57 29.01
N GLU A 208 -15.88 8.13 28.31
CA GLU A 208 -16.32 7.65 26.99
C GLU A 208 -15.17 7.67 25.96
N LEU A 209 -14.32 8.70 25.98
CA LEU A 209 -13.16 8.78 25.10
C LEU A 209 -12.09 7.73 25.44
N ARG A 210 -11.84 7.45 26.73
CA ARG A 210 -10.92 6.38 27.15
C ARG A 210 -11.42 5.01 26.69
N GLU A 211 -12.72 4.75 26.79
CA GLU A 211 -13.32 3.51 26.29
C GLU A 211 -13.19 3.39 24.78
N ALA A 212 -13.49 4.45 24.03
CA ALA A 212 -13.32 4.46 22.57
C ALA A 212 -11.85 4.23 22.16
N MET A 213 -10.88 4.82 22.86
CA MET A 213 -9.45 4.59 22.58
C MET A 213 -9.03 3.14 22.87
N ARG A 214 -9.57 2.51 23.91
CA ARG A 214 -9.34 1.09 24.19
C ARG A 214 -9.93 0.20 23.10
N GLU A 215 -11.11 0.54 22.58
CA GLU A 215 -11.77 -0.18 21.49
C GLU A 215 -10.95 -0.07 20.19
N VAL A 216 -10.46 1.12 19.85
CA VAL A 216 -9.55 1.36 18.71
C VAL A 216 -8.24 0.59 18.87
N ALA A 217 -7.66 0.55 20.08
CA ALA A 217 -6.48 -0.26 20.37
C ALA A 217 -6.76 -1.77 20.22
N GLY A 218 -7.95 -2.22 20.60
CA GLY A 218 -8.42 -3.59 20.37
C GLY A 218 -8.52 -3.92 18.89
N ALA A 219 -9.16 -3.05 18.11
CA ALA A 219 -9.28 -3.18 16.67
C ALA A 219 -7.91 -3.20 15.95
N ALA A 220 -6.99 -2.32 16.34
CA ALA A 220 -5.63 -2.30 15.80
C ALA A 220 -4.87 -3.61 16.11
N ARG A 221 -5.06 -4.19 17.30
CA ARG A 221 -4.51 -5.51 17.65
C ARG A 221 -5.14 -6.63 16.82
N SER A 222 -6.45 -6.64 16.63
CA SER A 222 -7.13 -7.63 15.78
C SER A 222 -6.63 -7.55 14.33
N LEU A 223 -6.44 -6.35 13.80
CA LEU A 223 -5.88 -6.13 12.46
C LEU A 223 -4.42 -6.62 12.37
N ARG A 224 -3.62 -6.42 13.42
CA ARG A 224 -2.27 -6.99 13.50
C ARG A 224 -2.30 -8.50 13.48
N VAL A 225 -3.12 -9.13 14.31
CA VAL A 225 -3.26 -10.61 14.35
C VAL A 225 -3.68 -11.15 12.99
N LEU A 226 -4.62 -10.47 12.31
CA LEU A 226 -5.00 -10.82 10.94
C LEU A 226 -3.81 -10.67 9.98
N THR A 227 -3.08 -9.56 10.05
CA THR A 227 -1.91 -9.32 9.19
C THR A 227 -0.84 -10.39 9.40
N ASP A 228 -0.52 -10.71 10.66
CA ASP A 228 0.43 -11.76 11.04
C ASP A 228 -0.07 -13.15 10.60
N TYR A 229 -1.38 -13.42 10.71
CA TYR A 229 -1.98 -14.66 10.24
C TYR A 229 -1.90 -14.79 8.72
N LEU A 230 -2.17 -13.72 7.98
CA LEU A 230 -2.06 -13.70 6.51
C LEU A 230 -0.60 -13.81 6.04
N ASP A 231 0.34 -13.29 6.81
CA ASP A 231 1.78 -13.42 6.54
C ASP A 231 2.27 -14.87 6.76
N ARG A 232 1.74 -15.55 7.78
CA ARG A 232 2.09 -16.95 8.13
C ARG A 232 1.30 -18.01 7.37
N HIS A 233 0.07 -17.70 6.97
CA HIS A 233 -0.87 -18.61 6.29
C HIS A 233 -1.44 -18.00 5.02
N PRO A 234 -0.60 -17.74 4.01
CA PRO A 234 -1.03 -17.11 2.76
C PRO A 234 -1.96 -17.98 1.90
N GLU A 235 -1.97 -19.29 2.13
CA GLU A 235 -2.96 -20.23 1.58
C GLU A 235 -4.40 -19.90 1.98
N ALA A 236 -4.61 -19.19 3.10
CA ALA A 236 -5.92 -18.77 3.55
C ALA A 236 -6.60 -17.76 2.59
N LEU A 237 -5.81 -17.07 1.76
CA LEU A 237 -6.31 -16.11 0.77
C LEU A 237 -6.92 -16.77 -0.46
N ILE A 238 -6.51 -18.00 -0.80
CA ILE A 238 -6.95 -18.69 -2.01
C ILE A 238 -8.06 -19.69 -1.70
N ARG A 239 -8.05 -20.30 -0.50
CA ARG A 239 -8.97 -21.41 -0.20
C ARG A 239 -10.21 -21.02 0.58
N GLY A 240 -10.24 -19.84 1.21
CA GLY A 240 -11.20 -19.60 2.29
C GLY A 240 -10.94 -20.58 3.43
N LYS A 241 -11.16 -20.16 4.67
CA LYS A 241 -10.94 -21.06 5.81
C LYS A 241 -12.05 -22.12 5.78
N ASN A 242 -11.69 -23.40 5.56
CA ASN A 242 -12.50 -24.53 5.99
C ASN A 242 -12.30 -24.75 7.49
#